data_AF-A0A2D7ASF6-F1
#
_entry.id   AF-A0A2D7ASF6-F1
#
_cell.length_a   1.000
_cell.length_b   1.000
_cell.length_c   1.000
_cell.angle_alpha   90.00
_cell.angle_beta   90.00
_cell.angle_gamma   90.00
#
_symmetry.space_group_name_H-M   'P 1'
#
loop_
_entity.id
_entity.type
_entity.pdbx_description
1 polymer ?
#
loop_
_entity_poly.entity_id
_entity_poly.type
_entity_poly.pdbx_seq_one_letter_code
_entity_poly.pdbx_strand_id
1 'polypeptide(L)'
;MYPGAPGGQTSDAATKIQEHAPAVRQESIEILEAVTGKPVRFKIHNRPSSNDAWVGIYPTNASDQEHGEHNKRWKWLRDIDVNNASFPKQAVGSHSIRVFSDGGHTLHERKDFTVEAVKAEPLDPVAVKSTRKKACTALAIGLLLLAPGIPLFVLGLGGGFQHEGVSSGTFEIEDADGQGDWGFEIFIEGAPGDFNGNGMHDYCEYFTEEVNLSAVWTAENSPGESRQVFYVEIAHEGSGDCGSHHHPKEVHHNGTQLVKIGRACSGCHQGTTTITAQNQQGDEVLMWIKTEENQEKLGMLIPGAIMMGIGAFLFVVSLIIIIKLGRTGVRSQTTFGDSNNIGGNPPDAGNWFAELSKQSKEIEDKIASGEKPSNHDRVMEEMKFPDKSKVEMDIKYGSPLGKWHSHLFNDPAKSAIIARELGLQVGGAGYEFEGKWKDKGLFAYHTGKYAGCAYFGIGGTSDEELEQKGGGEKYRPWEVKDPNMPNDVREAWRKIEPILARSYYLNPTNSS
;
A
#
# COMPACT_ATOMS: atom_id res chain seq x y z
N MET A 1 31.96 -86.08 67.10
CA MET A 1 32.43 -86.74 65.86
C MET A 1 32.52 -85.66 64.79
N TYR A 2 33.74 -85.31 64.35
CA TYR A 2 33.98 -84.68 63.03
C TYR A 2 33.71 -85.73 61.93
N PRO A 3 33.65 -85.42 60.60
CA PRO A 3 33.91 -84.16 59.85
C PRO A 3 32.76 -83.82 58.84
N GLY A 4 32.76 -82.84 57.93
CA GLY A 4 33.78 -81.90 57.43
C GLY A 4 33.19 -80.87 56.45
N ALA A 5 33.98 -79.82 56.21
CA ALA A 5 33.93 -78.92 55.04
C ALA A 5 34.79 -79.55 53.89
N PRO A 6 34.91 -79.05 52.63
CA PRO A 6 34.95 -77.63 52.14
C PRO A 6 34.16 -77.42 50.81
N GLY A 7 34.14 -76.30 50.09
CA GLY A 7 34.76 -74.96 50.13
C GLY A 7 33.97 -74.07 49.13
N GLY A 8 33.79 -72.78 49.41
CA GLY A 8 34.57 -71.67 48.81
C GLY A 8 33.89 -71.15 47.53
N GLN A 9 33.71 -69.86 47.25
CA GLN A 9 34.11 -68.59 47.83
C GLN A 9 33.04 -67.59 47.36
N THR A 10 32.72 -66.55 48.13
CA THR A 10 32.48 -65.21 47.57
C THR A 10 32.53 -64.18 48.70
N SER A 11 33.48 -63.27 48.51
CA SER A 11 33.88 -62.08 49.25
C SER A 11 32.84 -61.39 50.14
N ASP A 12 33.29 -61.15 51.37
CA ASP A 12 32.91 -60.07 52.26
C ASP A 12 32.83 -58.71 51.56
N ALA A 13 31.80 -57.93 51.85
CA ALA A 13 31.94 -56.53 52.26
C ALA A 13 30.66 -56.04 52.92
N ALA A 14 30.82 -55.65 54.18
CA ALA A 14 29.78 -55.27 55.12
C ALA A 14 29.11 -53.92 54.80
N THR A 15 27.81 -53.92 55.07
CA THR A 15 26.96 -52.86 55.63
C THR A 15 27.65 -51.57 56.07
N LYS A 16 27.16 -50.44 55.55
CA LYS A 16 27.13 -49.18 56.31
C LYS A 16 25.78 -48.49 56.08
N ILE A 17 25.07 -48.29 57.19
CA ILE A 17 23.77 -47.62 57.26
C ILE A 17 23.92 -46.19 56.72
N GLN A 18 23.04 -45.79 55.80
CA GLN A 18 22.90 -44.41 55.36
C GLN A 18 21.43 -43.97 55.54
N GLU A 19 21.26 -43.23 56.64
CA GLU A 19 20.31 -42.14 56.90
C GLU A 19 19.38 -41.76 55.73
N HIS A 20 18.07 -41.89 55.95
CA HIS A 20 17.03 -41.47 55.02
C HIS A 20 17.04 -39.94 54.82
N ALA A 21 17.33 -39.50 53.60
CA ALA A 21 17.12 -38.14 53.15
C ALA A 21 15.62 -37.86 52.90
N PRO A 22 15.13 -36.62 53.09
CA PRO A 22 13.72 -36.29 52.90
C PRO A 22 13.36 -36.32 51.41
N ALA A 23 12.19 -36.89 51.08
CA ALA A 23 11.65 -36.88 49.73
C ALA A 23 11.41 -35.43 49.25
N VAL A 24 12.09 -35.03 48.18
CA VAL A 24 11.87 -33.75 47.50
C VAL A 24 10.46 -33.76 46.91
N ARG A 25 9.58 -32.89 47.41
CA ARG A 25 8.24 -32.69 46.83
C ARG A 25 8.39 -31.99 45.48
N GLN A 26 8.03 -32.69 44.41
CA GLN A 26 7.97 -32.13 43.06
C GLN A 26 6.86 -31.06 43.00
N GLU A 27 7.18 -29.86 42.49
CA GLU A 27 6.21 -28.77 42.37
C GLU A 27 5.11 -29.14 41.36
N SER A 28 3.85 -28.85 41.66
CA SER A 28 2.72 -29.17 40.78
C SER A 28 2.71 -28.36 39.48
N ILE A 29 3.22 -27.10 39.51
CA ILE A 29 3.37 -26.21 38.34
C ILE A 29 4.79 -25.65 38.33
N GLU A 30 5.49 -25.83 37.22
CA GLU A 30 6.88 -25.39 37.00
C GLU A 30 6.92 -24.31 35.91
N ILE A 31 7.53 -23.16 36.20
CA ILE A 31 7.71 -22.07 35.23
C ILE A 31 9.02 -22.30 34.47
N LEU A 32 8.93 -22.48 33.15
CA LEU A 32 10.08 -22.74 32.28
C LEU A 32 10.70 -21.44 31.76
N GLU A 33 9.87 -20.44 31.44
CA GLU A 33 10.32 -19.15 30.91
C GLU A 33 9.30 -18.06 31.23
N ALA A 34 9.74 -16.98 31.89
CA ALA A 34 8.91 -15.84 32.24
C ALA A 34 9.71 -14.52 32.14
N VAL A 35 10.01 -14.12 30.90
CA VAL A 35 10.75 -12.88 30.61
C VAL A 35 9.95 -11.97 29.69
N THR A 36 10.09 -10.66 29.89
CA THR A 36 9.39 -9.66 29.08
C THR A 36 9.68 -9.82 27.58
N GLY A 37 8.65 -9.64 26.75
CA GLY A 37 8.75 -9.77 25.30
C GLY A 37 8.67 -11.20 24.75
N LYS A 38 8.71 -12.24 25.60
CA LYS A 38 8.56 -13.64 25.19
C LYS A 38 7.28 -14.28 25.76
N PRO A 39 6.77 -15.36 25.16
CA PRO A 39 5.69 -16.16 25.74
C PRO A 39 6.08 -16.73 27.11
N VAL A 40 5.12 -16.79 28.03
CA VAL A 40 5.32 -17.45 29.33
C VAL A 40 5.16 -18.94 29.12
N ARG A 41 6.20 -19.73 29.39
CA ARG A 41 6.19 -21.20 29.24
C ARG A 41 6.19 -21.88 30.60
N PHE A 42 5.45 -22.97 30.71
CA PHE A 42 5.27 -23.67 31.98
C PHE A 42 4.88 -25.13 31.76
N LYS A 43 5.03 -25.92 32.82
CA LYS A 43 4.68 -27.34 32.89
C LYS A 43 3.76 -27.61 34.08
N ILE A 44 2.79 -28.51 33.92
CA ILE A 44 1.89 -28.99 34.97
C ILE A 44 2.16 -30.47 35.18
N HIS A 45 2.61 -30.85 36.39
CA HIS A 45 2.97 -32.23 36.72
C HIS A 45 1.76 -33.05 37.22
N ASN A 46 0.85 -32.44 37.99
CA ASN A 46 -0.34 -33.08 38.55
C ASN A 46 -1.60 -32.61 37.81
N ARG A 47 -1.84 -33.14 36.61
CA ARG A 47 -2.99 -32.75 35.79
C ARG A 47 -4.31 -33.28 36.39
N PRO A 48 -5.33 -32.43 36.62
CA PRO A 48 -6.68 -32.89 36.98
C PRO A 48 -7.25 -33.87 35.95
N SER A 49 -8.02 -34.86 36.42
CA SER A 49 -8.61 -35.90 35.57
C SER A 49 -9.84 -35.47 34.79
N SER A 50 -10.47 -34.34 35.16
CA SER A 50 -11.67 -33.83 34.49
C SER A 50 -11.36 -33.33 33.07
N ASN A 51 -12.25 -33.64 32.13
CA ASN A 51 -12.18 -33.11 30.77
C ASN A 51 -12.50 -31.61 30.71
N ASP A 52 -13.17 -31.09 31.73
CA ASP A 52 -13.48 -29.66 31.86
C ASP A 52 -12.44 -28.94 32.73
N ALA A 53 -11.30 -29.54 33.01
CA ALA A 53 -10.22 -28.82 33.69
C ALA A 53 -9.56 -27.80 32.74
N TRP A 54 -9.22 -26.63 33.26
CA TRP A 54 -8.62 -25.55 32.50
C TRP A 54 -7.56 -24.79 33.30
N VAL A 55 -6.71 -24.05 32.59
CA VAL A 55 -5.64 -23.25 33.18
C VAL A 55 -5.76 -21.80 32.73
N GLY A 56 -5.50 -20.86 33.63
CA GLY A 56 -5.45 -19.44 33.32
C GLY A 56 -4.20 -18.75 33.86
N ILE A 57 -3.87 -17.61 33.24
CA ILE A 57 -2.82 -16.69 33.66
C ILE A 57 -3.44 -15.36 34.08
N TYR A 58 -3.03 -14.89 35.26
CA TYR A 58 -3.63 -13.76 35.95
C TYR A 58 -2.55 -12.82 36.47
N PRO A 59 -2.81 -11.50 36.51
CA PRO A 59 -2.15 -10.63 37.47
C PRO A 59 -2.35 -11.19 38.90
N THR A 60 -1.35 -11.11 39.77
CA THR A 60 -1.41 -11.75 41.11
C THR A 60 -2.62 -11.31 41.95
N ASN A 61 -3.14 -10.09 41.73
CA ASN A 61 -4.27 -9.51 42.45
C ASN A 61 -5.64 -9.71 41.79
N ALA A 62 -5.70 -10.30 40.59
CA ALA A 62 -6.96 -10.51 39.88
C ALA A 62 -7.75 -11.68 40.51
N SER A 63 -9.08 -11.57 40.52
CA SER A 63 -9.97 -12.64 40.98
C SER A 63 -9.99 -13.82 40.00
N ASP A 64 -10.39 -15.01 40.46
CA ASP A 64 -10.49 -16.20 39.59
C ASP A 64 -11.53 -16.03 38.47
N GLN A 65 -12.50 -15.15 38.63
CA GLN A 65 -13.53 -14.83 37.63
C GLN A 65 -12.99 -13.97 36.48
N GLU A 66 -11.84 -13.30 36.68
CA GLU A 66 -11.25 -12.39 35.70
C GLU A 66 -10.28 -13.11 34.75
N HIS A 67 -10.69 -14.28 34.24
CA HIS A 67 -9.85 -15.14 33.40
C HIS A 67 -9.64 -14.62 31.98
N GLY A 68 -10.44 -13.62 31.54
CA GLY A 68 -10.29 -12.97 30.25
C GLY A 68 -10.62 -13.86 29.04
N GLU A 69 -10.11 -13.48 27.87
CA GLU A 69 -10.40 -14.17 26.60
C GLU A 69 -9.70 -15.53 26.47
N HIS A 70 -10.42 -16.49 25.86
CA HIS A 70 -9.91 -17.82 25.53
C HIS A 70 -8.67 -17.72 24.62
N ASN A 71 -7.70 -18.62 24.81
CA ASN A 71 -6.38 -18.66 24.17
C ASN A 71 -5.42 -17.48 24.46
N LYS A 72 -5.90 -16.37 25.02
CA LYS A 72 -5.06 -15.26 25.46
C LYS A 72 -4.70 -15.37 26.93
N ARG A 73 -5.68 -15.65 27.79
CA ARG A 73 -5.51 -15.67 29.24
C ARG A 73 -5.97 -16.96 29.92
N TRP A 74 -6.65 -17.85 29.20
CA TRP A 74 -6.96 -19.20 29.68
C TRP A 74 -7.12 -20.21 28.54
N LYS A 75 -6.96 -21.50 28.85
CA LYS A 75 -7.06 -22.64 27.91
C LYS A 75 -7.57 -23.90 28.62
N TRP A 76 -8.31 -24.77 27.92
CA TRP A 76 -8.65 -26.09 28.45
C TRP A 76 -7.42 -26.99 28.50
N LEU A 77 -7.29 -27.80 29.55
CA LEU A 77 -6.14 -28.71 29.70
C LEU A 77 -6.13 -29.82 28.63
N ARG A 78 -7.29 -30.15 28.06
CA ARG A 78 -7.42 -31.12 26.95
C ARG A 78 -6.85 -30.61 25.63
N ASP A 79 -6.74 -29.29 25.46
CA ASP A 79 -6.33 -28.66 24.20
C ASP A 79 -4.85 -28.22 24.20
N ILE A 80 -4.10 -28.55 25.26
CA ILE A 80 -2.69 -28.15 25.42
C ILE A 80 -1.80 -29.33 25.81
N ASP A 81 -0.54 -29.26 25.42
CA ASP A 81 0.50 -30.12 26.00
C ASP A 81 0.91 -29.56 27.36
N VAL A 82 0.48 -30.22 28.44
CA VAL A 82 0.77 -29.83 29.82
C VAL A 82 2.26 -29.90 30.18
N ASN A 83 3.10 -30.56 29.37
CA ASN A 83 4.54 -30.61 29.58
C ASN A 83 5.29 -29.39 29.03
N ASN A 84 4.66 -28.62 28.15
CA ASN A 84 5.25 -27.47 27.47
C ASN A 84 4.17 -26.44 27.09
N ALA A 85 3.34 -26.08 28.05
CA ALA A 85 2.25 -25.14 27.85
C ALA A 85 2.76 -23.71 27.76
N SER A 86 2.03 -22.84 27.06
CA SER A 86 2.40 -21.43 26.95
C SER A 86 1.21 -20.47 26.86
N PHE A 87 1.44 -19.28 27.41
CA PHE A 87 0.61 -18.08 27.21
C PHE A 87 1.39 -17.00 26.45
N PRO A 88 0.70 -16.11 25.71
CA PRO A 88 1.33 -14.96 25.07
C PRO A 88 2.12 -14.09 26.05
N LYS A 89 2.99 -13.24 25.49
CA LYS A 89 3.85 -12.32 26.26
C LYS A 89 3.05 -11.53 27.31
N GLN A 90 3.59 -11.46 28.52
CA GLN A 90 2.98 -10.74 29.65
C GLN A 90 3.79 -9.47 29.98
N ALA A 91 3.13 -8.53 30.65
CA ALA A 91 3.80 -7.34 31.17
C ALA A 91 4.82 -7.71 32.26
N VAL A 92 5.80 -6.85 32.50
CA VAL A 92 6.72 -7.00 33.63
C VAL A 92 5.91 -6.86 34.92
N GLY A 93 6.11 -7.79 35.86
CA GLY A 93 5.43 -7.77 37.16
C GLY A 93 4.97 -9.15 37.63
N SER A 94 4.28 -9.17 38.77
CA SER A 94 3.82 -10.39 39.42
C SER A 94 2.56 -10.94 38.75
N HIS A 95 2.64 -12.22 38.41
CA HIS A 95 1.59 -12.99 37.75
C HIS A 95 1.35 -14.31 38.50
N SER A 96 0.28 -15.00 38.13
CA SER A 96 -0.05 -16.31 38.68
C SER A 96 -0.63 -17.22 37.60
N ILE A 97 -0.18 -18.48 37.57
CA ILE A 97 -0.82 -19.56 36.83
C ILE A 97 -1.76 -20.28 37.78
N ARG A 98 -3.02 -20.47 37.37
CA ARG A 98 -4.05 -21.12 38.18
C ARG A 98 -4.70 -22.23 37.37
N VAL A 99 -4.74 -23.43 37.92
CA VAL A 99 -5.37 -24.61 37.32
C VAL A 99 -6.68 -24.88 38.06
N PHE A 100 -7.75 -25.08 37.33
CA PHE A 100 -9.08 -25.38 37.84
C PHE A 100 -9.48 -26.81 37.47
N SER A 101 -10.03 -27.56 38.42
CA SER A 101 -10.31 -28.99 38.24
C SER A 101 -11.64 -29.28 37.53
N ASP A 102 -12.47 -28.28 37.29
CA ASP A 102 -13.78 -28.39 36.67
C ASP A 102 -14.03 -27.24 35.68
N GLY A 103 -15.17 -27.28 34.98
CA GLY A 103 -15.60 -26.19 34.08
C GLY A 103 -16.03 -24.91 34.81
N GLY A 104 -15.95 -24.90 36.14
CA GLY A 104 -16.14 -23.74 37.00
C GLY A 104 -14.80 -23.19 37.47
N HIS A 105 -14.79 -22.65 38.70
CA HIS A 105 -13.62 -21.99 39.28
C HIS A 105 -13.09 -22.75 40.50
N THR A 106 -13.26 -24.08 40.54
CA THR A 106 -12.70 -24.90 41.63
C THR A 106 -11.19 -24.99 41.48
N LEU A 107 -10.46 -24.18 42.26
CA LEU A 107 -9.01 -24.08 42.19
C LEU A 107 -8.34 -25.41 42.60
N HIS A 108 -7.58 -25.98 41.68
CA HIS A 108 -6.79 -27.18 41.90
C HIS A 108 -5.37 -26.84 42.36
N GLU A 109 -4.72 -25.87 41.71
CA GLU A 109 -3.34 -25.50 41.99
C GLU A 109 -3.07 -24.06 41.54
N ARG A 110 -2.20 -23.34 42.26
CA ARG A 110 -1.80 -21.97 41.93
C ARG A 110 -0.29 -21.80 42.11
N LYS A 111 0.35 -21.20 41.11
CA LYS A 111 1.76 -20.79 41.18
C LYS A 111 1.89 -19.32 40.86
N ASP A 112 2.36 -18.54 41.83
CA ASP A 112 2.76 -17.15 41.62
C ASP A 112 4.19 -17.08 41.09
N PHE A 113 4.46 -16.17 40.16
CA PHE A 113 5.77 -15.95 39.56
C PHE A 113 5.91 -14.48 39.12
N THR A 114 7.13 -14.06 38.81
CA THR A 114 7.40 -12.70 38.32
C THR A 114 7.93 -12.77 36.90
N VAL A 115 7.38 -11.95 36.01
CA VAL A 115 7.92 -11.76 34.66
C VAL A 115 9.05 -10.74 34.76
N GLU A 116 10.27 -11.22 34.55
CA GLU A 116 11.47 -10.39 34.70
C GLU A 116 11.71 -9.50 33.48
N ALA A 117 12.27 -8.31 33.72
CA ALA A 117 12.81 -7.49 32.65
C ALA A 117 14.10 -8.15 32.11
N VAL A 118 14.22 -8.26 30.78
CA VAL A 118 15.47 -8.72 30.17
C VAL A 118 16.56 -7.72 30.53
N LYS A 119 17.53 -8.15 31.34
CA LYS A 119 18.71 -7.36 31.67
C LYS A 119 19.55 -7.26 30.40
N ALA A 120 19.62 -6.08 29.80
CA ALA A 120 20.56 -5.84 28.71
C ALA A 120 21.99 -6.02 29.26
N GLU A 121 22.77 -6.93 28.70
CA GLU A 121 24.20 -7.01 28.99
C GLU A 121 24.85 -5.64 28.67
N PRO A 122 25.71 -5.11 29.54
CA PRO A 122 26.46 -3.89 29.23
C PRO A 122 27.38 -4.17 28.03
N LEU A 123 27.10 -3.52 26.90
CA LEU A 123 27.96 -3.57 25.73
C LEU A 123 29.33 -2.95 26.09
N ASP A 124 30.42 -3.67 25.82
CA ASP A 124 31.78 -3.19 26.01
C ASP A 124 31.98 -1.85 25.26
N PRO A 125 32.33 -0.74 25.95
CA PRO A 125 32.48 0.57 25.35
C PRO A 125 33.56 0.60 24.24
N VAL A 126 34.57 -0.28 24.31
CA VAL A 126 35.61 -0.40 23.28
C VAL A 126 35.02 -1.04 22.01
N ALA A 127 34.23 -2.11 22.17
CA ALA A 127 33.53 -2.76 21.08
C ALA A 127 32.48 -1.84 20.41
N VAL A 128 31.76 -1.02 21.19
CA VAL A 128 30.79 -0.02 20.69
C VAL A 128 31.47 1.05 19.85
N LYS A 129 32.58 1.63 20.33
CA LYS A 129 33.34 2.65 19.59
C LYS A 129 33.95 2.08 18.31
N SER A 130 34.46 0.85 18.35
CA SER A 130 35.00 0.14 17.18
C SER A 130 33.92 -0.13 16.13
N THR A 131 32.77 -0.66 16.55
CA THR A 131 31.63 -0.95 15.67
C THR A 131 31.06 0.33 15.04
N ARG A 132 30.93 1.42 15.83
CA ARG A 132 30.51 2.72 15.31
C ARG A 132 31.48 3.28 14.27
N LYS A 133 32.80 3.14 14.48
CA LYS A 133 33.80 3.58 13.49
C LYS A 133 33.68 2.81 12.18
N LYS A 134 33.53 1.48 12.24
CA LYS A 134 33.31 0.64 11.05
C LYS A 134 32.02 1.01 10.30
N ALA A 135 30.94 1.25 11.05
CA ALA A 135 29.67 1.69 10.47
C ALA A 135 29.77 3.07 9.79
N CYS A 136 30.49 4.03 10.38
CA CYS A 136 30.72 5.33 9.72
C CYS A 136 31.53 5.20 8.42
N THR A 137 32.54 4.34 8.38
CA THR A 137 33.31 4.08 7.15
C THR A 137 32.43 3.43 6.07
N ALA A 138 31.61 2.45 6.44
CA ALA A 138 30.68 1.81 5.51
C ALA A 138 29.60 2.78 5.00
N LEU A 139 29.10 3.69 5.85
CA LEU A 139 28.18 4.77 5.45
C LEU A 139 28.81 5.69 4.39
N ALA A 140 30.08 6.08 4.57
CA ALA A 140 30.79 6.92 3.62
C ALA A 140 31.02 6.23 2.27
N ILE A 141 31.36 4.93 2.28
CA ILE A 141 31.47 4.11 1.06
C ILE A 141 30.10 4.00 0.36
N GLY A 142 29.02 3.79 1.12
CA GLY A 142 27.67 3.76 0.59
C GLY A 142 27.29 5.05 -0.16
N LEU A 143 27.58 6.22 0.44
CA LEU A 143 27.36 7.52 -0.19
C LEU A 143 28.22 7.72 -1.45
N LEU A 144 29.48 7.28 -1.42
CA LEU A 144 30.40 7.39 -2.55
C LEU A 144 29.99 6.50 -3.74
N LEU A 145 29.36 5.34 -3.49
CA LEU A 145 28.81 4.47 -4.54
C LEU A 145 27.46 4.96 -5.07
N LEU A 146 26.62 5.55 -4.20
CA LEU A 146 25.34 6.12 -4.61
C LEU A 146 25.48 7.35 -5.51
N ALA A 147 26.49 8.20 -5.25
CA ALA A 147 26.70 9.44 -6.00
C ALA A 147 26.85 9.25 -7.53
N PRO A 148 27.66 8.30 -8.03
CA PRO A 148 27.67 7.95 -9.46
C PRO A 148 26.64 6.87 -9.82
N GLY A 149 26.26 5.99 -8.89
CA GLY A 149 25.34 4.88 -9.15
C GLY A 149 23.92 5.34 -9.51
N ILE A 150 23.40 6.37 -8.83
CA ILE A 150 22.06 6.91 -9.10
C ILE A 150 21.99 7.56 -10.49
N PRO A 151 22.88 8.50 -10.87
CA PRO A 151 22.87 9.07 -12.22
C PRO A 151 23.04 8.03 -13.32
N LEU A 152 23.98 7.07 -13.18
CA LEU A 152 24.18 6.02 -14.18
C LEU A 152 22.97 5.09 -14.33
N PHE A 153 22.31 4.77 -13.22
CA PHE A 153 21.08 3.99 -13.24
C PHE A 153 19.93 4.76 -13.91
N VAL A 154 19.74 6.04 -13.58
CA VAL A 154 18.69 6.90 -14.16
C VAL A 154 18.93 7.13 -15.66
N LEU A 155 20.16 7.41 -16.07
CA LEU A 155 20.54 7.56 -17.48
C LEU A 155 20.39 6.23 -18.25
N GLY A 156 20.65 5.11 -17.59
CA GLY A 156 20.46 3.76 -18.14
C GLY A 156 19.01 3.29 -18.23
N LEU A 157 18.09 3.90 -17.46
CA LEU A 157 16.63 3.65 -17.50
C LEU A 157 15.93 4.37 -18.67
N GLY A 158 16.68 4.78 -19.68
CA GLY A 158 16.16 5.48 -20.85
C GLY A 158 14.80 4.97 -21.33
N GLY A 159 13.89 5.90 -21.55
CA GLY A 159 12.48 5.61 -21.82
C GLY A 159 11.53 6.78 -21.55
N GLY A 160 12.02 7.86 -20.93
CA GLY A 160 11.25 9.10 -20.75
C GLY A 160 11.26 10.00 -21.99
N PHE A 161 10.26 10.88 -22.07
CA PHE A 161 10.22 11.97 -23.03
C PHE A 161 11.13 13.11 -22.57
N GLN A 162 11.95 13.66 -23.47
CA GLN A 162 12.77 14.84 -23.17
C GLN A 162 11.93 16.12 -23.20
N HIS A 163 10.93 16.16 -24.06
CA HIS A 163 9.93 17.23 -24.10
C HIS A 163 8.53 16.61 -24.01
N GLU A 164 7.74 17.11 -23.07
CA GLU A 164 6.42 16.57 -22.76
C GLU A 164 5.34 17.65 -22.94
N GLY A 165 4.38 17.38 -23.83
CA GLY A 165 3.23 18.26 -24.04
C GLY A 165 3.65 19.69 -24.41
N VAL A 166 4.57 19.83 -25.36
CA VAL A 166 5.05 21.13 -25.86
C VAL A 166 4.65 21.33 -27.31
N SER A 167 4.50 22.57 -27.75
CA SER A 167 4.25 22.94 -29.16
C SER A 167 5.55 23.24 -29.94
N SER A 168 6.66 23.41 -29.22
CA SER A 168 8.00 23.51 -29.79
C SER A 168 9.06 22.98 -28.82
N GLY A 169 10.10 22.35 -29.37
CA GLY A 169 11.26 21.89 -28.61
C GLY A 169 12.53 22.01 -29.44
N THR A 170 13.64 22.41 -28.81
CA THR A 170 14.96 22.54 -29.44
C THR A 170 15.93 21.58 -28.78
N PHE A 171 16.66 20.83 -29.60
CA PHE A 171 17.67 19.86 -29.19
C PHE A 171 19.04 20.26 -29.71
N GLU A 172 20.05 20.14 -28.86
CA GLU A 172 21.46 20.19 -29.24
C GLU A 172 21.94 18.76 -29.52
N ILE A 173 22.59 18.57 -30.67
CA ILE A 173 23.07 17.26 -31.12
C ILE A 173 24.59 17.22 -30.96
N GLU A 174 25.07 16.30 -30.13
CA GLU A 174 26.49 15.98 -29.99
C GLU A 174 26.82 14.72 -30.81
N ASP A 175 27.47 14.89 -31.97
CA ASP A 175 27.87 13.80 -32.86
C ASP A 175 29.33 13.39 -32.59
N ALA A 176 29.55 12.59 -31.55
CA ALA A 176 30.89 12.28 -31.05
C ALA A 176 31.70 11.33 -31.97
N ASP A 177 31.03 10.50 -32.76
CA ASP A 177 31.67 9.53 -33.66
C ASP A 177 31.59 9.94 -35.14
N GLY A 178 30.90 11.04 -35.45
CA GLY A 178 30.78 11.61 -36.79
C GLY A 178 29.84 10.83 -37.72
N GLN A 179 29.06 9.89 -37.19
CA GLN A 179 28.12 9.07 -37.97
C GLN A 179 26.70 9.65 -37.97
N GLY A 180 26.45 10.69 -37.17
CA GLY A 180 25.16 11.33 -37.01
C GLY A 180 24.27 10.61 -35.98
N ASP A 181 23.36 11.37 -35.37
CA ASP A 181 22.48 10.87 -34.32
C ASP A 181 21.27 10.10 -34.89
N TRP A 182 20.65 9.22 -34.10
CA TRP A 182 19.50 8.40 -34.48
C TRP A 182 18.20 9.22 -34.65
N GLY A 183 18.21 10.43 -34.10
CA GLY A 183 17.13 11.39 -34.21
C GLY A 183 16.09 11.24 -33.10
N PHE A 184 14.94 11.86 -33.34
CA PHE A 184 13.90 12.05 -32.35
C PHE A 184 12.58 11.46 -32.85
N GLU A 185 11.97 10.62 -32.04
CA GLU A 185 10.61 10.16 -32.24
C GLU A 185 9.62 11.18 -31.70
N ILE A 186 8.61 11.51 -32.50
CA ILE A 186 7.58 12.48 -32.16
C ILE A 186 6.26 11.75 -31.98
N PHE A 187 5.64 11.98 -30.83
CA PHE A 187 4.39 11.40 -30.40
C PHE A 187 3.35 12.49 -30.18
N ILE A 188 2.09 12.14 -30.43
CA ILE A 188 0.92 13.01 -30.24
C ILE A 188 -0.16 12.24 -29.50
N GLU A 189 -1.08 12.96 -28.87
CA GLU A 189 -2.27 12.35 -28.29
C GLU A 189 -3.15 11.79 -29.41
N GLY A 190 -3.51 10.51 -29.30
CA GLY A 190 -4.32 9.86 -30.31
C GLY A 190 -4.53 8.37 -30.02
N ALA A 191 -5.53 7.80 -30.69
CA ALA A 191 -5.78 6.36 -30.67
C ALA A 191 -5.41 5.76 -32.02
N PRO A 192 -4.69 4.63 -32.05
CA PRO A 192 -4.45 3.92 -33.29
C PRO A 192 -5.76 3.30 -33.79
N GLY A 193 -5.97 3.38 -35.10
CA GLY A 193 -7.11 2.71 -35.73
C GLY A 193 -7.52 3.39 -37.02
N ASP A 194 -8.28 2.65 -37.82
CA ASP A 194 -9.03 3.12 -38.98
C ASP A 194 -10.51 2.94 -38.64
N PHE A 195 -11.07 3.95 -37.99
CA PHE A 195 -12.43 4.01 -37.48
C PHE A 195 -13.44 4.31 -38.59
N ASN A 196 -13.01 4.99 -39.66
CA ASN A 196 -13.88 5.36 -40.78
C ASN A 196 -13.85 4.33 -41.94
N GLY A 197 -12.88 3.40 -41.94
CA GLY A 197 -12.75 2.29 -42.88
C GLY A 197 -12.15 2.67 -44.23
N ASN A 198 -11.40 3.77 -44.32
CA ASN A 198 -10.79 4.25 -45.57
C ASN A 198 -9.40 3.64 -45.85
N GLY A 199 -8.89 2.77 -44.99
CA GLY A 199 -7.57 2.16 -45.10
C GLY A 199 -6.44 2.98 -44.47
N MET A 200 -6.75 4.06 -43.76
CA MET A 200 -5.80 4.99 -43.16
C MET A 200 -6.04 5.11 -41.66
N HIS A 201 -4.99 5.39 -40.91
CA HIS A 201 -5.13 5.71 -39.49
C HIS A 201 -5.72 7.11 -39.30
N ASP A 202 -6.89 7.24 -38.66
CA ASP A 202 -7.60 8.53 -38.56
C ASP A 202 -6.75 9.60 -37.85
N TYR A 203 -5.99 9.20 -36.82
CA TYR A 203 -5.13 10.14 -36.10
C TYR A 203 -4.01 10.70 -37.00
N CYS A 204 -3.50 9.88 -37.93
CA CYS A 204 -2.42 10.22 -38.83
C CYS A 204 -2.94 11.05 -40.01
N GLU A 205 -4.08 10.64 -40.59
CA GLU A 205 -4.82 11.40 -41.60
C GLU A 205 -5.14 12.81 -41.09
N TYR A 206 -5.83 12.93 -39.96
CA TYR A 206 -6.15 14.22 -39.36
C TYR A 206 -4.91 15.08 -39.13
N PHE A 207 -3.86 14.49 -38.55
CA PHE A 207 -2.66 15.26 -38.21
C PHE A 207 -1.91 15.75 -39.45
N THR A 208 -1.82 14.93 -40.49
CA THR A 208 -1.13 15.32 -41.73
C THR A 208 -1.90 16.37 -42.55
N GLU A 209 -3.22 16.46 -42.40
CA GLU A 209 -4.05 17.45 -43.08
C GLU A 209 -4.20 18.77 -42.30
N GLU A 210 -4.35 18.69 -40.99
CA GLU A 210 -4.75 19.83 -40.14
C GLU A 210 -3.59 20.43 -39.32
N VAL A 211 -2.45 19.73 -39.22
CA VAL A 211 -1.31 20.16 -38.40
C VAL A 211 -0.04 20.36 -39.24
N ASN A 212 0.52 21.56 -39.13
CA ASN A 212 1.82 21.92 -39.68
C ASN A 212 2.92 21.51 -38.68
N LEU A 213 3.40 20.27 -38.80
CA LEU A 213 4.56 19.78 -38.06
C LEU A 213 5.83 19.95 -38.89
N SER A 214 6.85 20.58 -38.31
CA SER A 214 8.14 20.81 -38.95
C SER A 214 9.30 20.57 -37.99
N ALA A 215 10.45 20.22 -38.55
CA ALA A 215 11.69 20.09 -37.80
C ALA A 215 12.83 20.65 -38.63
N VAL A 216 13.44 21.75 -38.19
CA VAL A 216 14.54 22.41 -38.89
C VAL A 216 15.84 22.10 -38.16
N TRP A 217 16.77 21.47 -38.85
CA TRP A 217 18.14 21.30 -38.37
C TRP A 217 19.02 22.42 -38.91
N THR A 218 19.91 22.94 -38.06
CA THR A 218 20.91 23.97 -38.38
C THR A 218 22.28 23.51 -37.90
N ALA A 219 23.26 23.48 -38.82
CA ALA A 219 24.63 23.10 -38.50
C ALA A 219 25.31 24.12 -37.58
N GLU A 220 26.10 23.65 -36.61
CA GLU A 220 26.84 24.55 -35.68
C GLU A 220 28.03 25.22 -36.38
N ASN A 221 28.79 24.47 -37.18
CA ASN A 221 30.05 24.91 -37.78
C ASN A 221 29.91 25.49 -39.21
N SER A 222 28.68 25.59 -39.74
CA SER A 222 28.39 26.05 -41.10
C SER A 222 27.27 27.10 -41.10
N PRO A 223 27.60 28.41 -41.08
CA PRO A 223 26.60 29.46 -41.06
C PRO A 223 25.73 29.45 -42.33
N GLY A 224 24.47 29.08 -42.20
CA GLY A 224 23.47 29.09 -43.28
C GLY A 224 23.05 27.71 -43.80
N GLU A 225 23.68 26.63 -43.34
CA GLU A 225 23.22 25.27 -43.65
C GLU A 225 22.07 24.90 -42.71
N SER A 226 20.84 25.04 -43.22
CA SER A 226 19.64 24.56 -42.54
C SER A 226 18.74 23.80 -43.50
N ARG A 227 18.06 22.76 -43.01
CA ARG A 227 17.14 21.96 -43.82
C ARG A 227 16.01 21.38 -42.98
N GLN A 228 14.88 21.12 -43.62
CA GLN A 228 13.79 20.36 -43.02
C GLN A 228 14.22 18.90 -42.86
N VAL A 229 14.03 18.34 -41.67
CA VAL A 229 14.46 17.00 -41.27
C VAL A 229 13.33 16.17 -40.64
N PHE A 230 12.09 16.64 -40.75
CA PHE A 230 10.90 15.90 -40.32
C PHE A 230 10.38 15.00 -41.45
N TYR A 231 9.97 13.78 -41.10
CA TYR A 231 9.19 12.91 -41.97
C TYR A 231 8.21 12.07 -41.17
N VAL A 232 7.06 11.78 -41.77
CA VAL A 232 6.02 10.92 -41.20
C VAL A 232 6.56 9.50 -41.14
N GLU A 233 6.40 8.86 -39.99
CA GLU A 233 6.85 7.49 -39.71
C GLU A 233 6.11 7.00 -38.47
N ILE A 234 5.07 6.21 -38.66
CA ILE A 234 4.22 5.81 -37.52
C ILE A 234 4.76 4.59 -36.76
N ALA A 235 5.58 3.75 -37.41
CA ALA A 235 6.09 2.51 -36.85
C ALA A 235 7.60 2.33 -37.07
N HIS A 236 8.01 2.20 -38.32
CA HIS A 236 9.38 1.95 -38.79
C HIS A 236 9.61 2.65 -40.13
N GLU A 237 10.86 2.70 -40.59
CA GLU A 237 11.20 3.30 -41.89
C GLU A 237 10.30 2.75 -43.01
N GLY A 238 9.68 3.64 -43.80
CA GLY A 238 8.71 3.30 -44.83
C GLY A 238 7.24 3.35 -44.40
N SER A 239 6.94 3.41 -43.10
CA SER A 239 5.55 3.55 -42.57
C SER A 239 5.05 5.01 -42.54
N GLY A 240 5.48 5.81 -43.50
CA GLY A 240 5.12 7.24 -43.58
C GLY A 240 3.81 7.52 -44.32
N ASP A 241 3.12 6.47 -44.77
CA ASP A 241 1.94 6.55 -45.61
C ASP A 241 0.62 6.57 -44.82
N CYS A 242 0.68 6.65 -43.48
CA CYS A 242 -0.49 6.60 -42.59
C CYS A 242 -1.41 5.37 -42.80
N GLY A 243 -0.97 4.33 -43.50
CA GLY A 243 -1.83 3.20 -43.86
C GLY A 243 -2.15 2.31 -42.67
N SER A 244 -3.38 1.82 -42.58
CA SER A 244 -3.86 0.98 -41.47
C SER A 244 -3.21 -0.42 -41.41
N HIS A 245 -2.44 -0.77 -42.44
CA HIS A 245 -1.64 -1.99 -42.49
C HIS A 245 -0.37 -1.91 -41.61
N HIS A 246 0.07 -0.70 -41.25
CA HIS A 246 1.20 -0.47 -40.36
C HIS A 246 0.72 -0.16 -38.95
N HIS A 247 1.02 -1.02 -37.98
CA HIS A 247 0.66 -0.74 -36.59
C HIS A 247 1.60 0.30 -35.98
N PRO A 248 1.09 1.45 -35.51
CA PRO A 248 1.92 2.53 -35.02
C PRO A 248 2.56 2.19 -33.66
N LYS A 249 3.67 2.86 -33.34
CA LYS A 249 4.23 2.80 -31.99
C LYS A 249 3.32 3.54 -31.03
N GLU A 250 2.95 2.87 -29.95
CA GLU A 250 2.10 3.40 -28.88
C GLU A 250 2.86 3.50 -27.57
N VAL A 251 2.63 4.58 -26.85
CA VAL A 251 3.15 4.78 -25.50
C VAL A 251 2.02 5.32 -24.62
N HIS A 252 1.83 4.73 -23.46
CA HIS A 252 0.94 5.30 -22.45
C HIS A 252 1.79 6.12 -21.46
N HIS A 253 1.56 7.43 -21.39
CA HIS A 253 2.34 8.34 -20.57
C HIS A 253 1.45 9.28 -19.78
N ASN A 254 1.62 9.31 -18.45
CA ASN A 254 0.83 10.14 -17.54
C ASN A 254 -0.71 10.06 -17.76
N GLY A 255 -1.22 8.85 -18.04
CA GLY A 255 -2.65 8.64 -18.28
C GLY A 255 -3.13 9.06 -19.68
N THR A 256 -2.21 9.43 -20.58
CA THR A 256 -2.48 9.86 -21.96
C THR A 256 -2.00 8.77 -22.93
N GLN A 257 -2.84 8.35 -23.87
CA GLN A 257 -2.42 7.47 -24.96
C GLN A 257 -1.74 8.30 -26.04
N LEU A 258 -0.49 7.97 -26.30
CA LEU A 258 0.34 8.64 -27.29
C LEU A 258 0.63 7.69 -28.44
N VAL A 259 0.50 8.20 -29.66
CA VAL A 259 0.80 7.49 -30.90
C VAL A 259 1.91 8.21 -31.63
N LYS A 260 2.87 7.45 -32.18
CA LYS A 260 3.94 8.03 -32.97
C LYS A 260 3.39 8.56 -34.29
N ILE A 261 3.81 9.77 -34.64
CA ILE A 261 3.43 10.44 -35.90
C ILE A 261 4.62 10.62 -36.84
N GLY A 262 5.83 10.68 -36.31
CA GLY A 262 6.99 10.77 -37.18
C GLY A 262 8.32 10.79 -36.46
N ARG A 263 9.34 11.06 -37.27
CA ARG A 263 10.72 11.15 -36.85
C ARG A 263 11.32 12.46 -37.34
N ALA A 264 12.22 13.02 -36.54
CA ALA A 264 13.03 14.16 -36.90
C ALA A 264 14.51 13.86 -36.76
N CYS A 265 15.31 14.39 -37.69
CA CYS A 265 16.77 14.43 -37.57
C CYS A 265 17.50 13.08 -37.49
N SER A 266 16.99 12.05 -38.17
CA SER A 266 17.75 10.81 -38.35
C SER A 266 19.01 11.06 -39.18
N GLY A 267 20.18 10.69 -38.66
CA GLY A 267 21.48 10.90 -39.29
C GLY A 267 21.95 12.37 -39.30
N CYS A 268 21.46 13.19 -38.39
CA CYS A 268 21.93 14.57 -38.27
C CYS A 268 23.28 14.64 -37.56
N HIS A 269 24.19 15.44 -38.13
CA HIS A 269 25.46 15.77 -37.52
C HIS A 269 25.31 16.89 -36.47
N GLN A 270 26.43 17.21 -35.81
CA GLN A 270 26.53 18.25 -34.80
C GLN A 270 25.83 19.57 -35.23
N GLY A 271 24.89 20.02 -34.41
CA GLY A 271 24.03 21.15 -34.71
C GLY A 271 22.84 21.24 -33.77
N THR A 272 21.86 22.05 -34.16
CA THR A 272 20.62 22.24 -33.39
C THR A 272 19.42 21.88 -34.23
N THR A 273 18.44 21.21 -33.62
CA THR A 273 17.18 20.88 -34.27
C THR A 273 16.03 21.46 -33.50
N THR A 274 15.21 22.26 -34.16
CA THR A 274 13.97 22.80 -33.59
C THR A 274 12.77 22.14 -34.24
N ILE A 275 11.94 21.51 -33.43
CA ILE A 275 10.70 20.85 -33.83
C ILE A 275 9.54 21.76 -33.41
N THR A 276 8.56 21.99 -34.29
CA THR A 276 7.41 22.87 -34.06
C THR A 276 6.12 22.26 -34.61
N ALA A 277 5.04 22.34 -33.85
CA ALA A 277 3.72 21.83 -34.21
C ALA A 277 2.64 22.90 -34.01
N GLN A 278 1.91 23.24 -35.08
CA GLN A 278 0.82 24.23 -35.06
C GLN A 278 -0.32 23.80 -35.98
N ASN A 279 -1.57 24.10 -35.64
CA ASN A 279 -2.70 23.85 -36.54
C ASN A 279 -2.73 24.88 -37.69
N GLN A 280 -3.67 24.71 -38.64
CA GLN A 280 -3.85 25.66 -39.74
C GLN A 280 -4.22 27.10 -39.31
N GLN A 281 -4.79 27.25 -38.10
CA GLN A 281 -5.20 28.53 -37.53
C GLN A 281 -4.07 29.21 -36.73
N GLY A 282 -2.93 28.53 -36.53
CA GLY A 282 -1.79 29.01 -35.75
C GLY A 282 -1.87 28.72 -34.25
N ASP A 283 -2.85 27.93 -33.80
CA ASP A 283 -2.91 27.47 -32.42
C ASP A 283 -1.86 26.37 -32.16
N GLU A 284 -1.38 26.34 -30.93
CA GLU A 284 -0.38 25.40 -30.46
C GLU A 284 -0.92 23.97 -30.40
N VAL A 285 -0.18 23.02 -31.00
CA VAL A 285 -0.48 21.58 -30.92
C VAL A 285 0.56 20.91 -30.04
N LEU A 286 0.11 20.15 -29.04
CA LEU A 286 1.01 19.50 -28.08
C LEU A 286 1.61 18.23 -28.67
N MET A 287 2.93 18.07 -28.49
CA MET A 287 3.69 16.88 -28.86
C MET A 287 4.60 16.44 -27.72
N TRP A 288 4.95 15.15 -27.77
CA TRP A 288 5.88 14.50 -26.87
C TRP A 288 7.04 13.96 -27.68
N ILE A 289 8.25 14.36 -27.33
CA ILE A 289 9.43 14.08 -28.14
C ILE A 289 10.40 13.27 -27.31
N LYS A 290 10.81 12.12 -27.86
CA LYS A 290 11.86 11.32 -27.27
C LYS A 290 12.99 10.99 -28.22
N THR A 291 14.22 10.91 -27.74
CA THR A 291 15.35 10.41 -28.54
C THR A 291 15.13 8.93 -28.88
N GLU A 292 15.42 8.54 -30.13
CA GLU A 292 15.39 7.13 -30.52
C GLU A 292 16.50 6.36 -29.78
N GLU A 293 16.13 5.27 -29.12
CA GLU A 293 16.98 4.61 -28.13
C GLU A 293 17.83 3.48 -28.74
N ASN A 294 19.14 3.57 -28.57
CA ASN A 294 20.10 2.55 -28.98
C ASN A 294 20.35 1.49 -27.88
N GLN A 295 20.80 0.29 -28.26
CA GLN A 295 21.09 -0.82 -27.33
C GLN A 295 22.22 -0.55 -26.31
N GLU A 296 22.95 0.57 -26.40
CA GLU A 296 24.09 0.88 -25.54
C GLU A 296 23.71 1.25 -24.09
N LYS A 297 22.43 1.58 -23.81
CA LYS A 297 21.97 1.89 -22.45
C LYS A 297 22.03 0.69 -21.49
N LEU A 298 22.02 -0.54 -22.01
CA LEU A 298 22.26 -1.75 -21.22
C LEU A 298 23.67 -1.75 -20.57
N GLY A 299 24.64 -1.13 -21.24
CA GLY A 299 26.02 -0.99 -20.76
C GLY A 299 26.15 -0.05 -19.55
N MET A 300 25.25 0.93 -19.39
CA MET A 300 25.23 1.87 -18.26
C MET A 300 24.25 1.45 -17.15
N LEU A 301 23.15 0.78 -17.50
CA LEU A 301 22.13 0.31 -16.56
C LEU A 301 22.69 -0.75 -15.60
N ILE A 302 23.43 -1.74 -16.11
CA ILE A 302 23.93 -2.87 -15.31
C ILE A 302 24.94 -2.38 -14.23
N PRO A 303 25.97 -1.58 -14.57
CA PRO A 303 26.85 -1.01 -13.55
C PRO A 303 26.14 -0.07 -12.58
N GLY A 304 25.20 0.75 -13.06
CA GLY A 304 24.40 1.67 -12.24
C GLY A 304 23.56 0.92 -11.20
N ALA A 305 22.84 -0.13 -11.61
CA ALA A 305 22.01 -0.95 -10.73
C ALA A 305 22.83 -1.64 -9.62
N ILE A 306 24.01 -2.17 -9.96
CA ILE A 306 24.91 -2.82 -9.00
C ILE A 306 25.43 -1.81 -7.97
N MET A 307 25.92 -0.65 -8.43
CA MET A 307 26.44 0.39 -7.54
C MET A 307 25.34 0.97 -6.64
N MET A 308 24.14 1.22 -7.19
CA MET A 308 22.99 1.71 -6.43
C MET A 308 22.55 0.69 -5.37
N GLY A 309 22.44 -0.59 -5.74
CA GLY A 309 22.04 -1.66 -4.82
C GLY A 309 23.02 -1.83 -3.66
N ILE A 310 24.32 -1.92 -3.95
CA ILE A 310 25.37 -2.06 -2.92
C ILE A 310 25.44 -0.79 -2.07
N GLY A 311 25.40 0.38 -2.70
CA GLY A 311 25.46 1.67 -2.02
C GLY A 311 24.29 1.88 -1.04
N ALA A 312 23.07 1.58 -1.48
CA ALA A 312 21.86 1.68 -0.66
C ALA A 312 21.89 0.71 0.52
N PHE A 313 22.31 -0.54 0.29
CA PHE A 313 22.43 -1.54 1.35
C PHE A 313 23.44 -1.10 2.43
N LEU A 314 24.64 -0.65 2.02
CA LEU A 314 25.66 -0.17 2.94
C LEU A 314 25.20 1.07 3.72
N PHE A 315 24.49 1.98 3.06
CA PHE A 315 23.95 3.19 3.69
C PHE A 315 22.91 2.84 4.78
N VAL A 316 21.87 2.08 4.43
CA VAL A 316 20.76 1.76 5.33
C VAL A 316 21.22 0.92 6.52
N VAL A 317 22.00 -0.14 6.27
CA VAL A 317 22.50 -1.01 7.35
C VAL A 317 23.39 -0.23 8.32
N SER A 318 24.29 0.61 7.79
CA SER A 318 25.18 1.43 8.62
C SER A 318 24.41 2.48 9.42
N LEU A 319 23.41 3.12 8.82
CA LEU A 319 22.54 4.10 9.49
C LEU A 319 21.77 3.45 10.65
N ILE A 320 21.18 2.27 10.44
CA ILE A 320 20.48 1.51 11.49
C ILE A 320 21.43 1.16 12.64
N ILE A 321 22.65 0.70 12.34
CA ILE A 321 23.66 0.37 13.36
C ILE A 321 24.02 1.61 14.18
N ILE A 322 24.26 2.76 13.53
CA ILE A 322 24.58 4.04 14.20
C ILE A 322 23.43 4.50 15.09
N ILE A 323 22.18 4.43 14.61
CA ILE A 323 20.99 4.82 15.40
C ILE A 323 20.80 3.90 16.61
N LYS A 324 20.95 2.58 16.44
CA LYS A 324 20.83 1.61 17.53
C LYS A 324 21.91 1.80 18.60
N LEU A 325 23.14 2.12 18.20
CA LEU A 325 24.24 2.44 19.11
C LEU A 325 24.11 3.84 19.75
N GLY A 326 23.29 4.73 19.20
CA GLY A 326 23.02 6.08 19.73
C GLY A 326 21.85 6.16 20.72
N ARG A 327 21.02 5.13 20.82
CA ARG A 327 19.77 5.14 21.62
C ARG A 327 19.91 4.74 23.09
N THR A 328 21.12 4.61 23.63
CA THR A 328 21.37 4.33 25.08
C THR A 328 21.58 5.59 25.92
N GLY A 329 21.08 6.75 25.49
CA GLY A 329 21.10 7.98 26.26
C GLY A 329 19.75 8.71 26.24
N VAL A 330 19.19 8.92 27.43
CA VAL A 330 18.10 9.84 27.77
C VAL A 330 16.66 9.37 27.51
N ARG A 331 16.02 8.95 28.61
CA ARG A 331 14.57 8.79 28.81
C ARG A 331 14.02 10.16 29.23
N SER A 332 13.04 10.69 28.49
CA SER A 332 12.14 11.74 28.97
C SER A 332 10.70 11.25 28.83
N GLN A 333 10.02 11.13 29.96
CA GLN A 333 8.58 10.93 30.05
C GLN A 333 7.87 12.14 29.45
N THR A 334 6.87 11.89 28.61
CA THR A 334 5.74 12.79 28.43
C THR A 334 4.47 11.98 28.40
N THR A 335 3.65 12.27 29.39
CA THR A 335 2.24 11.91 29.60
C THR A 335 1.40 12.19 28.35
N PHE A 336 0.58 11.22 27.94
CA PHE A 336 -0.49 11.42 26.96
C PHE A 336 -1.83 11.44 27.73
N GLY A 337 -2.47 12.61 27.77
CA GLY A 337 -3.84 12.79 28.21
C GLY A 337 -4.73 13.04 26.99
N ASP A 338 -5.83 12.30 26.97
CA ASP A 338 -7.12 12.44 26.27
C ASP A 338 -7.35 13.60 25.29
N SER A 339 -7.98 13.30 24.15
CA SER A 339 -9.41 13.62 23.90
C SER A 339 -9.84 13.28 22.46
N ASN A 340 -10.91 12.48 22.35
CA ASN A 340 -11.76 12.38 21.16
C ASN A 340 -12.66 13.62 21.08
N ASN A 341 -12.75 14.26 19.92
CA ASN A 341 -13.91 15.02 19.45
C ASN A 341 -13.70 15.44 17.98
N ILE A 342 -14.39 14.79 17.04
CA ILE A 342 -14.57 15.31 15.68
C ILE A 342 -15.99 15.87 15.60
N GLY A 343 -16.11 17.16 15.93
CA GLY A 343 -17.26 18.00 15.61
C GLY A 343 -16.74 19.18 14.81
N GLY A 344 -17.10 19.26 13.53
CA GLY A 344 -16.69 20.34 12.63
C GLY A 344 -17.74 20.59 11.54
N ASN A 345 -18.08 21.88 11.38
CA ASN A 345 -18.99 22.48 10.39
C ASN A 345 -18.66 22.10 8.92
N PRO A 346 -19.61 22.31 7.97
CA PRO A 346 -19.50 21.78 6.61
C PRO A 346 -18.32 22.39 5.84
N PRO A 347 -17.62 21.62 4.98
CA PRO A 347 -16.47 22.13 4.24
C PRO A 347 -16.89 22.97 3.04
N ASP A 348 -16.10 24.01 2.73
CA ASP A 348 -16.05 24.61 1.40
C ASP A 348 -15.89 23.52 0.32
N ALA A 349 -16.58 23.68 -0.81
CA ALA A 349 -16.72 22.70 -1.90
C ALA A 349 -15.41 22.14 -2.50
N GLY A 350 -14.23 22.69 -2.15
CA GLY A 350 -12.92 22.17 -2.53
C GLY A 350 -12.23 21.27 -1.50
N ASN A 351 -12.68 21.26 -0.23
CA ASN A 351 -11.95 20.66 0.88
C ASN A 351 -12.42 19.23 1.21
N TRP A 352 -13.66 18.86 0.89
CA TRP A 352 -14.19 17.52 1.16
C TRP A 352 -13.63 16.42 0.25
N PHE A 353 -13.22 16.76 -0.98
CA PHE A 353 -12.51 15.85 -1.89
C PHE A 353 -11.13 15.45 -1.35
N ALA A 354 -10.40 16.43 -0.80
CA ALA A 354 -9.12 16.17 -0.15
C ALA A 354 -9.30 15.27 1.09
N GLU A 355 -10.39 15.43 1.82
CA GLU A 355 -10.74 14.59 2.97
C GLU A 355 -11.11 13.15 2.55
N LEU A 356 -11.90 12.96 1.47
CA LEU A 356 -12.17 11.62 0.91
C LEU A 356 -10.89 10.92 0.46
N SER A 357 -10.01 11.65 -0.22
CA SER A 357 -8.72 11.12 -0.69
C SER A 357 -7.79 10.77 0.48
N LYS A 358 -7.74 11.62 1.50
CA LYS A 358 -6.93 11.39 2.69
C LYS A 358 -7.41 10.16 3.48
N GLN A 359 -8.72 9.98 3.64
CA GLN A 359 -9.28 8.81 4.32
C GLN A 359 -9.03 7.51 3.53
N SER A 360 -9.01 7.56 2.20
CA SER A 360 -8.58 6.42 1.37
C SER A 360 -7.14 6.00 1.69
N LYS A 361 -6.23 6.98 1.79
CA LYS A 361 -4.81 6.75 2.11
C LYS A 361 -4.58 6.25 3.54
N GLU A 362 -5.36 6.73 4.51
CA GLU A 362 -5.32 6.24 5.90
C GLU A 362 -5.87 4.80 6.03
N ILE A 363 -6.74 4.37 5.12
CA ILE A 363 -7.21 2.99 5.02
C ILE A 363 -6.14 2.10 4.35
N GLU A 364 -5.42 2.59 3.34
CA GLU A 364 -4.26 1.91 2.73
C GLU A 364 -3.17 1.58 3.77
N ASP A 365 -2.84 2.53 4.65
CA ASP A 365 -1.87 2.34 5.74
C ASP A 365 -2.35 1.33 6.80
N LYS A 366 -3.68 1.19 7.00
CA LYS A 366 -4.27 0.17 7.88
C LYS A 366 -4.27 -1.22 7.23
N ILE A 367 -4.45 -1.32 5.93
CA ILE A 367 -4.41 -2.59 5.18
C ILE A 367 -2.98 -3.19 5.16
N ALA A 368 -1.94 -2.35 5.17
CA ALA A 368 -0.55 -2.78 5.39
C ALA A 368 -0.32 -3.50 6.75
N SER A 369 -1.30 -3.48 7.66
CA SER A 369 -1.29 -4.20 8.94
C SER A 369 -2.02 -5.55 8.94
N GLY A 370 -2.57 -5.98 7.79
CA GLY A 370 -3.16 -7.32 7.60
C GLY A 370 -4.68 -7.43 7.76
N GLU A 371 -5.42 -6.33 7.58
CA GLU A 371 -6.89 -6.32 7.57
C GLU A 371 -7.43 -6.61 6.15
N LYS A 372 -8.63 -7.20 6.06
CA LYS A 372 -9.23 -7.66 4.79
C LYS A 372 -9.58 -6.45 3.90
N PRO A 373 -9.22 -6.42 2.60
CA PRO A 373 -9.42 -5.25 1.74
C PRO A 373 -10.89 -4.86 1.61
N SER A 374 -11.17 -3.55 1.54
CA SER A 374 -12.52 -3.03 1.36
C SER A 374 -13.03 -3.36 -0.04
N ASN A 375 -14.35 -3.29 -0.26
CA ASN A 375 -14.92 -3.54 -1.58
C ASN A 375 -14.46 -2.49 -2.61
N HIS A 376 -14.19 -1.25 -2.16
CA HIS A 376 -13.54 -0.23 -2.97
C HIS A 376 -12.19 -0.74 -3.47
N ASP A 377 -11.31 -1.21 -2.58
CA ASP A 377 -9.95 -1.66 -2.93
C ASP A 377 -9.96 -2.86 -3.86
N ARG A 378 -10.88 -3.81 -3.62
CA ARG A 378 -11.02 -5.01 -4.46
C ARG A 378 -11.53 -4.66 -5.86
N VAL A 379 -12.47 -3.72 -5.96
CA VAL A 379 -12.94 -3.19 -7.25
C VAL A 379 -11.84 -2.38 -7.95
N MET A 380 -11.05 -1.58 -7.21
CA MET A 380 -9.91 -0.83 -7.76
C MET A 380 -8.80 -1.76 -8.27
N GLU A 381 -8.59 -2.93 -7.64
CA GLU A 381 -7.63 -3.95 -8.08
C GLU A 381 -8.14 -4.76 -9.28
N GLU A 382 -9.44 -5.11 -9.32
CA GLU A 382 -10.08 -5.83 -10.42
C GLU A 382 -10.29 -4.96 -11.67
N MET A 383 -10.64 -3.69 -11.49
CA MET A 383 -10.79 -2.70 -12.55
C MET A 383 -9.47 -1.93 -12.73
N LYS A 384 -8.51 -2.55 -13.45
CA LYS A 384 -7.32 -1.84 -13.97
C LYS A 384 -7.72 -0.46 -14.50
N PHE A 385 -7.15 0.59 -13.91
CA PHE A 385 -7.41 2.02 -14.13
C PHE A 385 -8.16 2.35 -15.45
N PRO A 386 -9.43 2.82 -15.39
CA PRO A 386 -10.22 3.17 -16.54
C PRO A 386 -9.62 4.39 -17.19
N ASP A 387 -9.62 4.31 -18.51
CA ASP A 387 -9.20 5.36 -19.40
C ASP A 387 -9.86 6.71 -19.04
N LYS A 388 -9.04 7.67 -18.60
CA LYS A 388 -9.43 9.05 -18.29
C LYS A 388 -10.24 9.66 -19.44
N SER A 389 -9.87 9.37 -20.69
CA SER A 389 -10.57 9.89 -21.86
C SER A 389 -12.01 9.36 -21.92
N LYS A 390 -12.23 8.09 -21.55
CA LYS A 390 -13.55 7.46 -21.52
C LYS A 390 -14.47 8.06 -20.46
N VAL A 391 -13.94 8.40 -19.29
CA VAL A 391 -14.72 9.05 -18.24
C VAL A 391 -15.07 10.49 -18.61
N GLU A 392 -14.12 11.26 -19.15
CA GLU A 392 -14.41 12.63 -19.61
C GLU A 392 -15.36 12.63 -20.82
N MET A 393 -15.29 11.63 -21.72
CA MET A 393 -16.28 11.44 -22.77
C MET A 393 -17.67 11.13 -22.20
N ASP A 394 -17.78 10.22 -21.24
CA ASP A 394 -19.05 9.90 -20.60
C ASP A 394 -19.65 11.13 -19.90
N ILE A 395 -18.82 11.96 -19.27
CA ILE A 395 -19.26 13.25 -18.67
C ILE A 395 -19.71 14.23 -19.78
N LYS A 396 -18.92 14.39 -20.84
CA LYS A 396 -19.20 15.31 -21.95
C LYS A 396 -20.49 14.96 -22.69
N TYR A 397 -20.76 13.68 -22.89
CA TYR A 397 -21.93 13.18 -23.61
C TYR A 397 -23.13 12.86 -22.70
N GLY A 398 -23.01 13.04 -21.38
CA GLY A 398 -24.08 12.77 -20.43
C GLY A 398 -24.44 11.28 -20.29
N SER A 399 -23.49 10.39 -20.57
CA SER A 399 -23.63 8.95 -20.35
C SER A 399 -23.85 8.63 -18.86
N PRO A 400 -24.46 7.48 -18.51
CA PRO A 400 -24.58 7.06 -17.12
C PRO A 400 -23.22 6.91 -16.43
N LEU A 401 -22.99 7.71 -15.38
CA LEU A 401 -21.71 7.77 -14.65
C LEU A 401 -21.62 6.77 -13.50
N GLY A 402 -22.73 6.12 -13.11
CA GLY A 402 -22.81 5.22 -11.95
C GLY A 402 -21.71 4.15 -11.90
N LYS A 403 -21.32 3.61 -13.05
CA LYS A 403 -20.23 2.62 -13.18
C LYS A 403 -18.87 3.13 -12.68
N TRP A 404 -18.64 4.44 -12.69
CA TRP A 404 -17.38 5.06 -12.30
C TRP A 404 -17.29 5.37 -10.80
N HIS A 405 -18.41 5.45 -10.08
CA HIS A 405 -18.39 5.91 -8.69
C HIS A 405 -19.22 5.03 -7.73
N SER A 406 -19.87 3.97 -8.23
CA SER A 406 -20.70 3.06 -7.42
C SER A 406 -19.95 2.44 -6.25
N HIS A 407 -18.70 2.05 -6.47
CA HIS A 407 -17.81 1.47 -5.46
C HIS A 407 -17.61 2.35 -4.20
N LEU A 408 -17.86 3.65 -4.27
CA LEU A 408 -17.83 4.56 -3.13
C LEU A 408 -19.02 4.36 -2.17
N PHE A 409 -20.15 3.84 -2.65
CA PHE A 409 -21.37 3.62 -1.85
C PHE A 409 -21.38 2.30 -1.06
N ASN A 410 -20.37 1.47 -1.25
CA ASN A 410 -20.19 0.21 -0.52
C ASN A 410 -19.22 0.37 0.66
N ASP A 411 -18.71 1.59 0.85
CA ASP A 411 -17.86 1.96 1.97
C ASP A 411 -18.65 2.91 2.89
N PRO A 412 -18.85 2.56 4.17
CA PRO A 412 -19.63 3.40 5.09
C PRO A 412 -18.97 4.76 5.34
N ALA A 413 -17.64 4.85 5.44
CA ALA A 413 -16.96 6.11 5.68
C ALA A 413 -17.11 7.06 4.48
N LYS A 414 -16.91 6.55 3.26
CA LYS A 414 -17.09 7.32 2.02
C LYS A 414 -18.56 7.73 1.84
N SER A 415 -19.49 6.82 2.13
CA SER A 415 -20.93 7.08 2.09
C SER A 415 -21.38 8.17 3.07
N ALA A 416 -20.79 8.22 4.27
CA ALA A 416 -21.08 9.28 5.25
C ALA A 416 -20.67 10.67 4.73
N ILE A 417 -19.54 10.76 4.04
CA ILE A 417 -19.08 12.02 3.44
C ILE A 417 -20.02 12.43 2.31
N ILE A 418 -20.37 11.51 1.41
CA ILE A 418 -21.31 11.80 0.31
C ILE A 418 -22.67 12.24 0.86
N ALA A 419 -23.19 11.57 1.89
CA ALA A 419 -24.44 11.96 2.53
C ALA A 419 -24.38 13.40 3.08
N ARG A 420 -23.30 13.77 3.76
CA ARG A 420 -23.10 15.12 4.28
C ARG A 420 -23.06 16.17 3.16
N GLU A 421 -22.37 15.87 2.07
CA GLU A 421 -22.26 16.77 0.92
C GLU A 421 -23.60 16.96 0.20
N LEU A 422 -24.46 15.94 0.24
CA LEU A 422 -25.85 16.01 -0.24
C LEU A 422 -26.78 16.78 0.71
N GLY A 423 -26.25 17.37 1.80
CA GLY A 423 -27.04 18.09 2.79
C GLY A 423 -27.80 17.20 3.76
N LEU A 424 -27.46 15.90 3.82
CA LEU A 424 -28.11 14.94 4.70
C LEU A 424 -27.40 14.85 6.05
N GLN A 425 -28.19 14.66 7.10
CA GLN A 425 -27.66 14.36 8.42
C GLN A 425 -27.14 12.92 8.44
N VAL A 426 -25.87 12.73 8.81
CA VAL A 426 -25.24 11.41 8.94
C VAL A 426 -25.67 10.79 10.26
N GLY A 427 -26.53 9.77 10.21
CA GLY A 427 -27.22 9.24 11.38
C GLY A 427 -28.27 10.22 11.91
N GLY A 428 -28.81 9.95 13.10
CA GLY A 428 -29.75 10.87 13.76
C GLY A 428 -30.95 10.19 14.39
N ALA A 429 -31.79 11.00 15.05
CA ALA A 429 -32.98 10.56 15.77
C ALA A 429 -32.74 9.43 16.83
N GLY A 430 -31.53 9.39 17.40
CA GLY A 430 -31.11 8.41 18.40
C GLY A 430 -30.44 7.15 17.84
N TYR A 431 -30.15 7.13 16.54
CA TYR A 431 -29.49 6.01 15.87
C TYR A 431 -28.19 6.46 15.20
N GLU A 432 -27.17 5.60 15.29
CA GLU A 432 -25.90 5.75 14.60
C GLU A 432 -26.08 5.63 13.07
N PHE A 433 -25.12 6.16 12.32
CA PHE A 433 -25.12 6.07 10.86
C PHE A 433 -25.04 4.62 10.38
N GLU A 434 -24.07 3.85 10.90
CA GLU A 434 -23.91 2.43 10.59
C GLU A 434 -24.78 1.56 11.51
N GLY A 435 -25.48 0.59 10.92
CA GLY A 435 -26.26 -0.35 11.71
C GLY A 435 -26.74 -1.57 10.94
N LYS A 436 -27.22 -2.58 11.69
CA LYS A 436 -27.80 -3.81 11.12
C LYS A 436 -29.21 -3.56 10.60
N TRP A 437 -29.33 -2.62 9.64
CA TRP A 437 -30.58 -2.24 9.02
C TRP A 437 -31.07 -3.31 8.04
N LYS A 438 -32.38 -3.26 7.75
CA LYS A 438 -33.00 -4.13 6.74
C LYS A 438 -32.45 -3.83 5.35
N ASP A 439 -32.38 -2.55 5.00
CA ASP A 439 -31.82 -2.07 3.73
C ASP A 439 -30.31 -1.95 3.88
N LYS A 440 -29.56 -2.47 2.90
CA LYS A 440 -28.09 -2.53 2.91
C LYS A 440 -27.51 -1.37 2.13
N GLY A 441 -26.32 -0.90 2.52
CA GLY A 441 -25.68 0.26 1.90
C GLY A 441 -26.31 1.59 2.32
N LEU A 442 -25.96 2.67 1.62
CA LEU A 442 -26.43 4.02 1.93
C LEU A 442 -27.90 4.25 1.54
N PHE A 443 -28.70 4.79 2.45
CA PHE A 443 -30.10 5.21 2.19
C PHE A 443 -30.47 6.42 3.03
N ALA A 444 -31.51 7.15 2.61
CA ALA A 444 -32.01 8.32 3.34
C ALA A 444 -33.54 8.34 3.41
N TYR A 445 -34.08 9.06 4.39
CA TYR A 445 -35.51 9.25 4.55
C TYR A 445 -35.93 10.63 4.05
N HIS A 446 -37.05 10.70 3.31
CA HIS A 446 -37.61 11.97 2.83
C HIS A 446 -38.74 12.50 3.73
N THR A 447 -39.31 11.64 4.56
CA THR A 447 -40.46 11.97 5.42
C THR A 447 -40.37 11.27 6.78
N GLY A 448 -41.27 11.64 7.70
CA GLY A 448 -41.34 11.09 9.05
C GLY A 448 -40.27 11.62 10.00
N LYS A 449 -40.10 10.94 11.14
CA LYS A 449 -39.15 11.35 12.22
C LYS A 449 -37.68 11.35 11.78
N TYR A 450 -37.38 10.64 10.70
CA TYR A 450 -36.02 10.47 10.17
C TYR A 450 -35.76 11.33 8.93
N ALA A 451 -36.70 12.18 8.50
CA ALA A 451 -36.58 13.00 7.30
C ALA A 451 -35.27 13.80 7.31
N GLY A 452 -34.53 13.72 6.20
CA GLY A 452 -33.22 14.38 6.05
C GLY A 452 -32.04 13.62 6.67
N CYS A 453 -32.28 12.49 7.35
CA CYS A 453 -31.21 11.63 7.86
C CYS A 453 -30.84 10.52 6.86
N ALA A 454 -29.54 10.27 6.74
CA ALA A 454 -28.95 9.17 6.01
C ALA A 454 -28.39 8.11 6.97
N TYR A 455 -28.41 6.85 6.53
CA TYR A 455 -27.93 5.70 7.28
C TYR A 455 -27.24 4.70 6.33
N PHE A 456 -26.42 3.82 6.89
CA PHE A 456 -25.69 2.78 6.17
C PHE A 456 -25.97 1.40 6.76
N GLY A 457 -26.56 0.51 5.97
CA GLY A 457 -26.90 -0.85 6.38
C GLY A 457 -25.74 -1.82 6.18
N ILE A 458 -25.16 -2.31 7.28
CA ILE A 458 -24.04 -3.27 7.25
C ILE A 458 -24.49 -4.73 7.13
N GLY A 459 -23.58 -5.59 6.69
CA GLY A 459 -23.75 -7.05 6.63
C GLY A 459 -24.53 -7.55 5.43
N GLY A 460 -24.62 -6.73 4.36
CA GLY A 460 -25.10 -7.15 3.04
C GLY A 460 -23.95 -7.50 2.10
N THR A 461 -24.28 -7.95 0.88
CA THR A 461 -23.32 -8.06 -0.22
C THR A 461 -23.17 -6.73 -0.98
N SER A 462 -22.08 -6.57 -1.74
CA SER A 462 -21.87 -5.39 -2.59
C SER A 462 -23.03 -5.09 -3.54
N ASP A 463 -23.72 -6.14 -4.02
CA ASP A 463 -24.87 -6.02 -4.90
C ASP A 463 -26.12 -5.59 -4.14
N GLU A 464 -26.31 -6.08 -2.91
CA GLU A 464 -27.42 -5.65 -2.04
C GLU A 464 -27.27 -4.19 -1.58
N GLU A 465 -26.03 -3.71 -1.44
CA GLU A 465 -25.72 -2.33 -1.08
C GLU A 465 -26.00 -1.33 -2.21
N LEU A 466 -25.86 -1.77 -3.47
CA LEU A 466 -26.11 -0.97 -4.68
C LEU A 466 -27.48 -1.22 -5.31
N GLU A 467 -28.26 -2.15 -4.75
CA GLU A 467 -29.55 -2.54 -5.31
C GLU A 467 -30.48 -1.32 -5.38
N GLN A 468 -31.00 -1.06 -6.59
CA GLN A 468 -31.91 0.05 -6.81
C GLN A 468 -33.21 -0.19 -6.03
N LYS A 469 -33.37 0.54 -4.93
CA LYS A 469 -34.43 0.34 -3.95
C LYS A 469 -34.87 1.69 -3.39
N GLY A 470 -35.67 2.38 -4.18
CA GLY A 470 -36.51 3.50 -3.74
C GLY A 470 -37.94 3.06 -3.45
N GLY A 471 -38.51 3.49 -2.32
CA GLY A 471 -39.89 3.16 -1.98
C GLY A 471 -40.31 3.51 -0.55
N GLY A 472 -41.58 3.84 -0.37
CA GLY A 472 -42.14 4.24 0.93
C GLY A 472 -41.58 5.57 1.41
N GLU A 473 -41.01 5.59 2.62
CA GLU A 473 -40.44 6.80 3.25
C GLU A 473 -38.95 7.03 2.93
N LYS A 474 -38.35 6.16 2.09
CA LYS A 474 -36.90 6.13 1.81
C LYS A 474 -36.58 6.33 0.33
N TYR A 475 -35.35 6.74 0.08
CA TYR A 475 -34.74 6.83 -1.24
C TYR A 475 -33.24 6.51 -1.18
N ARG A 476 -32.67 6.13 -2.33
CA ARG A 476 -31.20 5.97 -2.50
C ARG A 476 -30.59 7.28 -2.99
N PRO A 477 -29.55 7.82 -2.32
CA PRO A 477 -28.99 9.11 -2.71
C PRO A 477 -28.35 9.19 -4.11
N TRP A 478 -28.06 8.06 -4.77
CA TRP A 478 -27.56 8.01 -6.15
C TRP A 478 -28.66 7.77 -7.21
N GLU A 479 -29.91 7.51 -6.79
CA GLU A 479 -31.04 7.32 -7.70
C GLU A 479 -31.73 8.66 -7.99
N VAL A 480 -31.11 9.48 -8.85
CA VAL A 480 -31.59 10.84 -9.21
C VAL A 480 -33.06 10.88 -9.65
N LYS A 481 -33.54 9.80 -10.27
CA LYS A 481 -34.90 9.66 -10.79
C LYS A 481 -35.92 9.18 -9.76
N ASP A 482 -35.48 8.88 -8.52
CA ASP A 482 -36.39 8.48 -7.44
C ASP A 482 -37.35 9.64 -7.12
N PRO A 483 -38.69 9.41 -7.20
CA PRO A 483 -39.67 10.44 -6.89
C PRO A 483 -39.64 10.89 -5.44
N ASN A 484 -39.13 10.05 -4.53
CA ASN A 484 -38.99 10.35 -3.11
C ASN A 484 -37.76 11.22 -2.80
N MET A 485 -36.82 11.37 -3.74
CA MET A 485 -35.64 12.20 -3.52
C MET A 485 -36.02 13.70 -3.50
N PRO A 486 -35.72 14.43 -2.41
CA PRO A 486 -35.92 15.87 -2.33
C PRO A 486 -35.17 16.65 -3.43
N ASN A 487 -35.72 17.78 -3.89
CA ASN A 487 -35.17 18.55 -5.01
C ASN A 487 -33.78 19.14 -4.70
N ASP A 488 -33.57 19.62 -3.49
CA ASP A 488 -32.29 20.12 -2.97
C ASP A 488 -31.21 19.04 -2.99
N VAL A 489 -31.55 17.83 -2.54
CA VAL A 489 -30.66 16.66 -2.58
C VAL A 489 -30.34 16.28 -4.03
N ARG A 490 -31.35 16.32 -4.92
CA ARG A 490 -31.19 16.05 -6.35
C ARG A 490 -30.28 17.07 -7.03
N GLU A 491 -30.40 18.34 -6.70
CA GLU A 491 -29.54 19.40 -7.22
C GLU A 491 -28.11 19.28 -6.69
N ALA A 492 -27.93 18.93 -5.42
CA ALA A 492 -26.62 18.64 -4.85
C ALA A 492 -25.95 17.45 -5.57
N TRP A 493 -26.71 16.38 -5.81
CA TRP A 493 -26.21 15.20 -6.53
C TRP A 493 -25.66 15.54 -7.92
N ARG A 494 -26.40 16.34 -8.70
CA ARG A 494 -25.98 16.75 -10.07
C ARG A 494 -24.65 17.49 -10.08
N LYS A 495 -24.27 18.15 -8.99
CA LYS A 495 -22.98 18.84 -8.87
C LYS A 495 -21.85 17.88 -8.55
N ILE A 496 -22.09 16.88 -7.71
CA ILE A 496 -21.05 15.98 -7.21
C ILE A 496 -20.82 14.75 -8.10
N GLU A 497 -21.84 14.27 -8.82
CA GLU A 497 -21.77 13.06 -9.64
C GLU A 497 -20.64 13.08 -10.67
N PRO A 498 -20.42 14.15 -11.46
CA PRO A 498 -19.27 14.23 -12.35
C PRO A 498 -17.95 14.17 -11.57
N ILE A 499 -17.87 14.82 -10.41
CA ILE A 499 -16.63 14.89 -9.64
C ILE A 499 -16.29 13.53 -9.00
N LEU A 500 -17.29 12.79 -8.53
CA LEU A 500 -17.15 11.41 -8.08
C LEU A 500 -16.74 10.48 -9.23
N ALA A 501 -17.22 10.71 -10.45
CA ALA A 501 -16.75 9.97 -11.62
C ALA A 501 -15.29 10.29 -11.95
N ARG A 502 -14.89 11.56 -11.85
CA ARG A 502 -13.50 12.00 -12.08
C ARG A 502 -12.50 11.49 -11.04
N SER A 503 -12.95 11.29 -9.80
CA SER A 503 -12.06 10.86 -8.71
C SER A 503 -11.40 9.51 -8.96
N TYR A 504 -11.99 8.67 -9.82
CA TYR A 504 -11.43 7.37 -10.19
C TYR A 504 -10.01 7.50 -10.77
N TYR A 505 -9.76 8.45 -11.69
CA TYR A 505 -8.48 8.57 -12.42
C TYR A 505 -7.63 9.79 -12.04
N LEU A 506 -8.20 10.75 -11.29
CA LEU A 506 -7.44 11.93 -10.83
C LEU A 506 -6.49 11.62 -9.66
N ASN A 507 -6.44 10.38 -9.19
CA ASN A 507 -5.56 9.97 -8.09
C ASN A 507 -5.03 8.53 -8.28
N PRO A 508 -4.10 8.28 -9.23
CA PRO A 508 -3.16 7.19 -9.00
C PRO A 508 -2.40 7.59 -7.73
N THR A 509 -2.48 6.79 -6.68
CA THR A 509 -1.66 6.97 -5.49
C THR A 509 -0.21 7.15 -5.93
N ASN A 510 0.30 8.39 -5.86
CA ASN A 510 1.72 8.68 -6.03
C ASN A 510 2.46 8.02 -4.87
N SER A 511 2.89 6.78 -5.08
CA SER A 511 3.90 6.13 -4.27
C SER A 511 5.26 6.37 -4.93
N SER A 512 5.88 7.46 -4.47
CA SER A 512 7.33 7.70 -4.46
C SER A 512 8.11 6.58 -3.81
#